data_AF-A0A662UN21-F1
#
_entry.id   AF-A0A662UN21-F1
#
_cell.length_a   1.000
_cell.length_b   1.000
_cell.length_c   1.000
_cell.angle_alpha   90.00
_cell.angle_beta   90.00
_cell.angle_gamma   90.00
#
_symmetry.space_group_name_H-M   'P 1'
#
loop_
_entity.id
_entity.type
_entity.pdbx_description
1 polymer ?
#
loop_
_entity_poly.entity_id
_entity_poly.type
_entity_poly.pdbx_seq_one_letter_code
_entity_poly.pdbx_strand_id
1 'polypeptide(L)'
;MRIVDEIADLMNKYGLSVEKKRSTVKGTHEELPISLVVKVQSSRKSAVIELKPEEDLLDSLADLAESGEDIEEIVDGVLAELRDVAIEVSRCLENTGYKAVLKIREGERDVRDHLEEVLEEYSIFEEE
;
A
#
# COMPACT_ATOMS: atom_id res chain seq x y z
N MET A 1 6.06 -4.89 -23.06
CA MET A 1 5.60 -4.88 -21.66
C MET A 1 6.73 -4.60 -20.65
N ARG A 2 7.87 -4.01 -21.07
CA ARG A 2 9.04 -3.79 -20.18
C ARG A 2 8.73 -2.98 -18.91
N ILE A 3 7.90 -1.95 -19.01
CA ILE A 3 7.61 -1.09 -17.86
C ILE A 3 6.90 -1.81 -16.70
N VAL A 4 6.03 -2.79 -16.98
CA VAL A 4 5.33 -3.58 -15.94
C VAL A 4 6.34 -4.46 -15.20
N ASP A 5 7.30 -5.02 -15.91
CA ASP A 5 8.38 -5.80 -15.31
C ASP A 5 9.33 -4.91 -14.50
N GLU A 6 9.71 -3.73 -15.01
CA GLU A 6 10.55 -2.77 -14.29
C GLU A 6 9.91 -2.30 -12.98
N ILE A 7 8.61 -2.00 -12.99
CA ILE A 7 7.87 -1.63 -11.78
C ILE A 7 7.86 -2.79 -10.77
N ALA A 8 7.60 -4.01 -11.23
CA ALA A 8 7.60 -5.17 -10.36
C ALA A 8 8.97 -5.46 -9.75
N ASP A 9 10.04 -5.34 -10.54
CA ASP A 9 11.40 -5.52 -10.04
C ASP A 9 11.77 -4.42 -9.03
N LEU A 10 11.30 -3.19 -9.24
CA LEU A 10 11.46 -2.11 -8.28
C LEU A 10 10.74 -2.43 -6.96
N MET A 11 9.46 -2.79 -7.01
CA MET A 11 8.67 -3.08 -5.80
C MET A 11 9.25 -4.26 -5.01
N ASN A 12 9.73 -5.31 -5.67
CA ASN A 12 10.42 -6.43 -5.00
C ASN A 12 11.70 -5.99 -4.30
N LYS A 13 12.47 -5.03 -4.86
CA LYS A 13 13.69 -4.50 -4.20
C LYS A 13 13.39 -3.76 -2.90
N TYR A 14 12.17 -3.24 -2.76
CA TYR A 14 11.69 -2.60 -1.55
C TYR A 14 10.96 -3.58 -0.61
N GLY A 15 11.11 -4.90 -0.82
CA GLY A 15 10.56 -5.91 0.09
C GLY A 15 9.08 -6.22 -0.11
N LEU A 16 8.42 -5.66 -1.13
CA LEU A 16 7.00 -5.96 -1.36
C LEU A 16 6.82 -7.34 -2.00
N SER A 17 5.77 -8.05 -1.59
CA SER A 17 5.29 -9.25 -2.27
C SER A 17 4.54 -8.87 -3.54
N VAL A 18 5.13 -9.15 -4.72
CA VAL A 18 4.64 -8.61 -6.00
C VAL A 18 3.85 -9.61 -6.84
N GLU A 19 2.63 -9.22 -7.20
CA GLU A 19 1.79 -9.87 -8.18
C GLU A 19 1.71 -9.06 -9.48
N LYS A 20 1.96 -9.73 -10.62
CA LYS A 20 1.90 -9.12 -11.96
C LYS A 20 0.70 -9.60 -12.77
N LYS A 21 -0.03 -8.65 -13.35
CA LYS A 21 -1.04 -8.88 -14.40
C LYS A 21 -0.69 -8.02 -15.64
N ARG A 22 -1.35 -8.26 -16.78
CA ARG A 22 -1.00 -7.65 -18.09
C ARG A 22 -0.72 -6.14 -18.06
N SER A 23 -1.47 -5.38 -17.27
CA SER A 23 -1.36 -3.92 -17.17
C SER A 23 -1.35 -3.43 -15.73
N THR A 24 -1.14 -4.32 -14.77
CA THR A 24 -1.27 -4.01 -13.35
C THR A 24 -0.16 -4.70 -12.59
N VAL A 25 0.51 -3.96 -11.72
CA VAL A 25 1.43 -4.49 -10.72
C VAL A 25 0.82 -4.20 -9.35
N LYS A 26 0.77 -5.20 -8.48
CA LYS A 26 0.36 -5.07 -7.09
C LYS A 26 1.53 -5.52 -6.23
N GLY A 27 1.94 -4.71 -5.26
CA GLY A 27 2.97 -5.06 -4.28
C GLY A 27 2.39 -4.89 -2.89
N THR A 28 2.31 -5.97 -2.12
CA THR A 28 1.76 -5.99 -0.76
C THR A 28 2.90 -5.95 0.25
N HIS A 29 2.75 -5.15 1.30
CA HIS A 29 3.72 -5.07 2.39
C HIS A 29 3.75 -6.38 3.19
N GLU A 30 4.89 -6.74 3.78
CA GLU A 30 5.03 -8.03 4.50
C GLU A 30 4.42 -7.98 5.90
N GLU A 31 4.45 -6.80 6.55
CA GLU A 31 4.00 -6.61 7.93
C GLU A 31 2.50 -6.35 8.06
N LEU A 32 1.94 -5.57 7.13
CA LEU A 32 0.51 -5.28 7.09
C LEU A 32 -0.02 -5.55 5.67
N PRO A 33 -1.23 -6.10 5.52
CA PRO A 33 -1.81 -6.41 4.23
C PRO A 33 -2.33 -5.13 3.54
N ILE A 34 -1.41 -4.22 3.24
CA ILE A 34 -1.62 -2.97 2.51
C ILE A 34 -0.84 -3.06 1.21
N SER A 35 -1.53 -2.81 0.10
CA SER A 35 -0.97 -2.97 -1.23
C SER A 35 -0.80 -1.65 -1.95
N LEU A 36 0.36 -1.48 -2.57
CA LEU A 36 0.58 -0.48 -3.61
C LEU A 36 0.18 -1.08 -4.97
N VAL A 37 -0.78 -0.46 -5.64
CA VAL A 37 -1.33 -0.93 -6.92
C VAL A 37 -0.99 0.08 -8.02
N VAL A 38 -0.40 -0.41 -9.10
CA VAL A 38 0.04 0.39 -10.24
C VAL A 38 -0.67 -0.09 -11.49
N LYS A 39 -1.59 0.72 -12.02
CA LYS A 39 -2.36 0.43 -13.23
C LYS A 39 -1.80 1.22 -14.42
N VAL A 40 -1.16 0.51 -15.35
CA VAL A 40 -0.49 1.10 -16.53
C VAL A 40 -1.44 1.13 -17.73
N GLN A 41 -1.69 2.32 -18.26
CA GLN A 41 -2.49 2.57 -19.46
C GLN A 41 -1.56 2.90 -20.64
N SER A 42 -1.06 1.85 -21.31
CA SER A 42 -0.08 2.01 -22.39
C SER A 42 -0.55 2.88 -23.56
N SER A 43 -1.84 2.81 -23.93
CA SER A 43 -2.41 3.63 -25.01
C SER A 43 -2.42 5.12 -24.71
N ARG A 44 -2.45 5.50 -23.43
CA ARG A 44 -2.48 6.90 -22.96
C ARG A 44 -1.13 7.37 -22.42
N LYS A 45 -0.10 6.50 -22.43
CA LYS A 45 1.17 6.71 -21.72
C LYS A 45 0.94 7.28 -20.32
N SER A 46 0.03 6.68 -19.58
CA SER A 46 -0.28 7.10 -18.21
C SER A 46 -0.34 5.91 -17.27
N ALA A 47 -0.10 6.13 -16.00
CA ALA A 47 -0.28 5.14 -14.95
C ALA A 47 -0.90 5.78 -13.71
N VAL A 48 -1.72 5.01 -13.01
CA VAL A 48 -2.30 5.39 -11.72
C VAL A 48 -1.65 4.53 -10.65
N ILE A 49 -1.20 5.17 -9.57
CA ILE A 49 -0.59 4.54 -8.42
C ILE A 49 -1.53 4.80 -7.24
N GLU A 50 -2.03 3.75 -6.61
CA GLU A 50 -3.01 3.81 -5.52
C GLU A 50 -2.59 2.87 -4.38
N LEU A 51 -2.92 3.24 -3.14
CA LEU A 51 -2.86 2.33 -2.00
C LEU A 51 -4.19 1.65 -1.81
N LYS A 52 -4.15 0.41 -1.33
CA LYS A 52 -5.34 -0.36 -0.97
C LYS A 52 -5.11 -1.18 0.29
N PRO A 53 -5.97 -1.05 1.32
CA PRO A 53 -6.09 -2.11 2.32
C PRO A 53 -6.61 -3.38 1.64
N GLU A 54 -6.05 -4.53 1.99
CA GLU A 54 -6.61 -5.83 1.61
C GLU A 54 -7.64 -6.28 2.65
N GLU A 55 -8.42 -7.31 2.32
CA GLU A 55 -9.52 -7.81 3.16
C GLU A 55 -9.05 -8.24 4.55
N ASP A 56 -7.82 -8.73 4.67
CA ASP A 56 -7.24 -9.28 5.91
C ASP A 56 -6.64 -8.20 6.84
N LEU A 57 -6.78 -6.91 6.51
CA LEU A 57 -6.18 -5.82 7.29
C LEU A 57 -6.77 -5.70 8.70
N LEU A 58 -8.09 -5.79 8.84
CA LEU A 58 -8.75 -5.68 10.15
C LEU A 58 -8.25 -6.76 11.11
N ASP A 59 -8.21 -8.01 10.64
CA ASP A 59 -7.72 -9.13 11.44
C ASP A 59 -6.26 -8.91 11.86
N SER A 60 -5.42 -8.42 10.95
CA SER A 60 -4.01 -8.13 11.26
C SER A 60 -3.84 -7.00 12.28
N LEU A 61 -4.68 -5.96 12.21
CA LEU A 61 -4.65 -4.85 13.16
C LEU A 61 -5.17 -5.27 14.54
N ALA A 62 -6.20 -6.12 14.60
CA ALA A 62 -6.72 -6.68 15.85
C ALA A 62 -5.67 -7.57 16.55
N ASP A 63 -4.98 -8.44 15.81
CA ASP A 63 -3.91 -9.29 16.33
C ASP A 63 -2.76 -8.46 16.97
N LEU A 64 -2.40 -7.33 16.33
CA LEU A 64 -1.37 -6.42 16.85
C LEU A 64 -1.87 -5.65 18.09
N ALA A 65 -3.13 -5.24 18.11
CA ALA A 65 -3.75 -4.59 19.26
C ALA A 65 -3.79 -5.53 20.49
N GLU A 66 -4.15 -6.80 20.30
CA GLU A 66 -4.12 -7.82 21.38
C GLU A 66 -2.70 -8.07 21.91
N SER A 67 -1.70 -7.95 21.04
CA SER A 67 -0.29 -8.14 21.39
C SER A 67 0.27 -6.97 22.20
N GLY A 68 -0.46 -5.84 22.30
CA GLY A 68 -0.04 -4.63 23.01
C GLY A 68 1.07 -3.86 22.30
N GLU A 69 1.23 -4.06 20.99
CA GLU A 69 2.17 -3.30 20.17
C GLU A 69 1.60 -1.91 19.84
N ASP A 70 2.49 -0.96 19.55
CA ASP A 70 2.07 0.38 19.13
C ASP A 70 1.60 0.33 17.66
N ILE A 71 0.34 -0.05 17.48
CA ILE A 71 -0.29 -0.21 16.16
C ILE A 71 -0.31 1.09 15.36
N GLU A 72 -0.42 2.25 16.01
CA GLU A 72 -0.35 3.54 15.33
C GLU A 72 1.04 3.76 14.73
N GLU A 73 2.11 3.49 15.49
CA GLU A 73 3.49 3.60 15.01
C GLU A 73 3.76 2.62 13.85
N ILE A 74 3.29 1.37 13.95
CA ILE A 74 3.43 0.36 12.89
C ILE A 74 2.71 0.82 11.61
N VAL A 75 1.45 1.24 11.71
CA VAL A 75 0.67 1.68 10.54
C VAL A 75 1.31 2.90 9.88
N ASP A 76 1.71 3.91 10.65
CA ASP A 76 2.35 5.11 10.09
C ASP A 76 3.72 4.78 9.46
N GLY A 77 4.45 3.81 10.02
CA GLY A 77 5.67 3.26 9.45
C GLY A 77 5.43 2.63 8.07
N VAL A 78 4.51 1.67 7.99
CA VAL A 78 4.17 0.98 6.73
C VAL A 78 3.66 1.96 5.66
N LEU A 79 2.79 2.91 6.04
CA LEU A 79 2.29 3.93 5.11
C LEU A 79 3.42 4.83 4.60
N ALA A 80 4.38 5.20 5.45
CA ALA A 80 5.55 5.98 5.05
C ALA A 80 6.44 5.21 4.05
N GLU A 81 6.71 3.93 4.30
CA GLU A 81 7.49 3.08 3.41
C GLU A 81 6.80 2.94 2.04
N LEU A 82 5.51 2.60 2.02
CA LEU A 82 4.77 2.45 0.77
C LEU A 82 4.68 3.75 -0.02
N ARG A 83 4.61 4.92 0.65
CA ARG A 83 4.68 6.23 0.00
C ARG A 83 6.02 6.44 -0.68
N ASP A 84 7.11 6.07 -0.04
CA ASP A 84 8.45 6.19 -0.62
C ASP A 84 8.60 5.28 -1.85
N VAL A 85 8.10 4.03 -1.77
CA VAL A 85 8.04 3.13 -2.95
C VAL A 85 7.20 3.75 -4.06
N ALA A 86 6.06 4.35 -3.74
CA ALA A 86 5.18 4.96 -4.72
C ALA A 86 5.82 6.16 -5.44
N ILE A 87 6.61 6.97 -4.72
CA ILE A 87 7.40 8.06 -5.31
C ILE A 87 8.44 7.50 -6.28
N GLU A 88 9.12 6.42 -5.92
CA GLU A 88 10.14 5.79 -6.77
C GLU A 88 9.52 5.13 -8.02
N VAL A 89 8.37 4.48 -7.87
CA VAL A 89 7.58 3.98 -9.01
C VAL A 89 7.16 5.13 -9.92
N SER A 90 6.69 6.25 -9.36
CA SER A 90 6.32 7.45 -10.12
C SER A 90 7.50 7.97 -10.94
N ARG A 91 8.68 8.08 -10.33
CA ARG A 91 9.91 8.50 -11.01
C ARG A 91 10.31 7.54 -12.13
N CYS A 92 10.21 6.23 -11.89
CA CYS A 92 10.47 5.20 -12.91
C CYS A 92 9.54 5.34 -14.13
N LEU A 93 8.25 5.55 -13.88
CA LEU A 93 7.25 5.79 -14.94
C LEU A 93 7.55 7.07 -15.73
N GLU A 94 7.84 8.17 -15.05
CA GLU A 94 8.14 9.45 -15.69
C GLU A 94 9.42 9.39 -16.55
N ASN A 95 10.46 8.71 -16.06
CA ASN A 95 11.71 8.50 -16.81
C ASN A 95 11.51 7.66 -18.10
N THR A 96 10.46 6.84 -18.15
CA THR A 96 10.10 6.05 -19.33
C THR A 96 9.05 6.73 -20.22
N GLY A 97 8.68 7.97 -19.89
CA GLY A 97 7.76 8.80 -20.65
C GLY A 97 6.28 8.54 -20.37
N TYR A 98 5.96 7.89 -19.25
CA TYR A 98 4.59 7.76 -18.75
C TYR A 98 4.27 8.91 -17.79
N LYS A 99 3.05 9.45 -17.87
CA LYS A 99 2.52 10.33 -16.85
C LYS A 99 2.06 9.50 -15.64
N ALA A 100 2.67 9.71 -14.49
CA ALA A 100 2.24 9.09 -13.23
C ALA A 100 1.18 9.96 -12.53
N VAL A 101 0.17 9.31 -11.95
CA VAL A 101 -0.85 9.94 -11.11
C VAL A 101 -0.88 9.22 -9.76
N LEU A 102 -0.42 9.91 -8.73
CA LEU A 102 -0.40 9.41 -7.35
C LEU A 102 -1.76 9.66 -6.69
N LYS A 103 -2.44 8.58 -6.31
CA LYS A 103 -3.71 8.54 -5.58
C LYS A 103 -3.56 7.75 -4.28
N ILE A 104 -2.57 8.13 -3.48
CA ILE A 104 -2.19 7.42 -2.25
C ILE A 104 -3.09 7.82 -1.08
N ARG A 105 -3.45 9.10 -1.00
CA ARG A 105 -4.20 9.69 0.13
C ARG A 105 -5.56 9.06 0.42
N GLU A 106 -6.20 8.49 -0.61
CA GLU A 106 -7.49 7.80 -0.45
C GLU A 106 -7.26 6.50 0.31
N GLY A 107 -6.33 5.66 -0.15
CA GLY A 107 -5.97 4.43 0.56
C GLY A 107 -5.32 4.66 1.94
N GLU A 108 -4.55 5.74 2.14
CA GLU A 108 -4.05 6.12 3.49
C GLU A 108 -5.20 6.41 4.45
N ARG A 109 -6.24 7.10 3.98
CA ARG A 109 -7.43 7.35 4.79
C ARG A 109 -8.15 6.06 5.07
N ASP A 110 -8.38 5.24 4.05
CA ASP A 110 -9.05 3.95 4.24
C ASP A 110 -8.33 3.13 5.32
N VAL A 111 -7.00 2.99 5.26
CA VAL A 111 -6.22 2.28 6.30
C VAL A 111 -6.41 2.89 7.68
N ARG A 112 -6.39 4.22 7.80
CA ARG A 112 -6.58 4.91 9.09
C ARG A 112 -8.00 4.75 9.64
N ASP A 113 -9.01 4.73 8.77
CA ASP A 113 -10.39 4.48 9.18
C ASP A 113 -10.52 3.05 9.78
N HIS A 114 -9.84 2.04 9.22
CA HIS A 114 -9.81 0.68 9.79
C HIS A 114 -9.03 0.62 11.12
N LEU A 115 -7.94 1.39 11.26
CA LEU A 115 -7.20 1.51 12.51
C LEU A 115 -8.07 2.14 13.62
N GLU A 116 -8.79 3.22 13.30
CA GLU A 116 -9.73 3.86 14.24
C GLU A 116 -10.82 2.89 14.68
N GLU A 117 -11.40 2.11 13.74
CA GLU A 117 -12.41 1.08 14.06
C GLU A 117 -11.91 0.06 15.08
N VAL A 118 -10.69 -0.46 14.88
CA VAL A 118 -10.06 -1.42 15.82
C VAL A 118 -9.80 -0.74 17.17
N LEU A 119 -9.20 0.45 17.20
CA LEU A 119 -8.91 1.14 18.45
C LEU A 119 -10.17 1.45 19.27
N GLU A 120 -11.27 1.83 18.61
CA GLU A 120 -12.56 2.02 19.27
C GLU A 120 -13.09 0.72 19.88
N GLU A 121 -13.00 -0.40 19.16
CA GLU A 121 -13.44 -1.71 19.66
C GLU A 121 -12.63 -2.13 20.90
N TYR A 122 -11.30 -2.00 20.90
CA TYR A 122 -10.45 -2.35 22.05
C TYR A 122 -10.57 -1.38 23.23
N SER A 123 -10.80 -0.09 22.97
CA SER A 123 -11.02 0.90 24.03
C SER A 123 -12.31 0.62 24.81
N ILE A 124 -13.32 0.03 24.17
CA ILE A 124 -14.56 -0.40 24.85
C ILE A 124 -14.29 -1.55 25.84
N PHE A 125 -13.29 -2.41 25.58
CA PHE A 125 -12.94 -3.51 26.48
C PHE A 125 -12.11 -3.10 27.70
N GLU A 126 -11.46 -1.93 27.70
CA GLU A 126 -10.76 -1.41 28.87
C GLU A 126 -11.68 -0.73 29.91
N GLU A 127 -12.96 -0.46 29.57
CA GLU A 127 -13.93 0.19 30.47
C GLU A 127 -14.85 -0.77 31.28
N GLU A 128 -14.63 -2.10 31.27
CA GLU A 128 -15.36 -3.08 32.13
C GLU A 128 -14.57 -3.66 33.31
#